data_AF-A0A3M8B663-F1
#
_entry.id   AF-A0A3M8B663-F1
#
_cell.length_a   1.000
_cell.length_b   1.000
_cell.length_c   1.000
_cell.angle_alpha   90.00
_cell.angle_beta   90.00
_cell.angle_gamma   90.00
#
_symmetry.space_group_name_H-M   'P 1'
#
loop_
_entity.id
_entity.type
_entity.pdbx_description
1 polymer ?
#
loop_
_entity_poly.entity_id
_entity_poly.type
_entity_poly.pdbx_seq_one_letter_code
_entity_poly.pdbx_strand_id
1 'polypeptide(L)'
;MNGRWMDFLIGSFVGTLVAGILFVLLAFFTFRPMLQWMLGRFMKRLMSDRYPENIFEMVSALTKVSPRYVLENSLRVTTGQAIERPFGSPRKFLNFDGLIFSPAQLAVLPANEDAEVDMKITIGPMAKRPLILDIPLMPGAMGFGIGISEPVKIAMAKGAAAAGTLSNTGEGPLLPEERKYAKHLIIQYNSGTWSKDEETLRQADAIEIHFGQGATAAAASFIPSEFITGKASQLMGVEGEEMVVIPSRHAEVNSPEDLRKLVDKLRTITDGVPIGVKICASAILEQDLEIAIQAGVDFISIDGGQAGTKGGPPILEDDFGLPTIYALCRAVQYLKERGVKERITLLSGGGYTTPGECLKAIALGADGIFMGTALLWAMTHDQVTKAIPWEPPTELTNYPGKLKDKFDAERAAKHLTNFFLSFVDEMEIAILALGKTSLRDVTADDLVALDELTSKVTKVPLAFQSSEGS
;
A
#
# COMPACT_ATOMS: atom_id res chain seq x y z
N MET A 1 -14.59 -64.82 33.29
CA MET A 1 -14.25 -64.77 31.85
C MET A 1 -13.56 -63.46 31.42
N ASN A 2 -12.86 -62.73 32.31
CA ASN A 2 -12.38 -61.36 32.01
C ASN A 2 -10.85 -61.18 31.86
N GLY A 3 -10.02 -62.20 32.13
CA GLY A 3 -8.56 -62.08 32.01
C GLY A 3 -8.04 -62.24 30.58
N ARG A 4 -8.51 -63.28 29.87
CA ARG A 4 -7.99 -63.65 28.53
C ARG A 4 -8.22 -62.59 27.43
N TRP A 5 -9.24 -61.75 27.58
CA TRP A 5 -9.52 -60.66 26.63
C TRP A 5 -8.62 -59.45 26.87
N MET A 6 -8.27 -59.19 28.13
CA MET A 6 -7.32 -58.14 28.50
C MET A 6 -5.90 -58.52 28.06
N ASP A 7 -5.49 -59.77 28.23
CA ASP A 7 -4.20 -60.28 27.74
C ASP A 7 -4.08 -60.20 26.21
N PHE A 8 -5.18 -60.46 25.49
CA PHE A 8 -5.23 -60.33 24.03
C PHE A 8 -5.12 -58.87 23.57
N LEU A 9 -5.82 -57.94 24.23
CA LEU A 9 -5.74 -56.51 23.94
C LEU A 9 -4.36 -55.93 24.26
N ILE A 10 -3.75 -56.33 25.39
CA ILE A 10 -2.39 -55.94 25.76
C ILE A 10 -1.39 -56.51 24.74
N GLY A 11 -1.53 -57.78 24.36
CA GLY A 11 -0.68 -58.41 23.35
C GLY A 11 -0.80 -57.77 21.97
N SER A 12 -2.02 -57.38 21.56
CA SER A 12 -2.26 -56.66 20.30
C SER A 12 -1.68 -55.24 20.34
N PHE A 13 -1.82 -54.53 21.46
CA PHE A 13 -1.26 -53.19 21.64
C PHE A 13 0.27 -53.20 21.62
N VAL A 14 0.89 -54.13 22.36
CA VAL A 14 2.35 -54.33 22.36
C VAL A 14 2.84 -54.75 20.98
N GLY A 15 2.13 -55.67 20.30
CA GLY A 15 2.46 -56.09 18.94
C GLY A 15 2.43 -54.93 17.93
N THR A 16 1.42 -54.06 18.01
CA THR A 16 1.30 -52.89 17.14
C THR A 16 2.39 -51.85 17.43
N LEU A 17 2.72 -51.64 18.70
CA LEU A 17 3.77 -50.72 19.11
C LEU A 17 5.16 -51.19 18.67
N VAL A 18 5.46 -52.49 18.83
CA VAL A 18 6.70 -53.11 18.34
C VAL A 18 6.77 -53.07 16.82
N ALA A 19 5.68 -53.34 16.10
CA ALA A 19 5.62 -53.22 14.65
C ALA A 19 5.84 -51.77 14.19
N GLY A 20 5.27 -50.78 14.90
CA GLY A 20 5.50 -49.36 14.65
C GLY A 20 6.96 -48.95 14.86
N ILE A 21 7.59 -49.41 15.94
CA ILE A 21 9.02 -49.17 16.22
C ILE A 21 9.90 -49.83 15.14
N LEU A 22 9.61 -51.07 14.76
CA LEU A 22 10.34 -51.78 13.71
C LEU A 22 10.17 -51.10 12.35
N PHE A 23 8.98 -50.59 12.03
CA PHE A 23 8.74 -49.81 10.81
C PHE A 23 9.52 -48.50 10.80
N VAL A 24 9.55 -47.78 11.92
CA VAL A 24 10.35 -46.54 12.05
C VAL A 24 11.85 -46.85 11.96
N LEU A 25 12.33 -47.93 12.59
CA LEU A 25 13.72 -48.36 12.50
C LEU A 25 14.07 -48.79 11.07
N LEU A 26 13.22 -49.59 10.41
CA LEU A 26 13.42 -50.01 9.03
C LEU A 26 13.42 -48.79 8.09
N ALA A 27 12.48 -47.86 8.26
CA ALA A 27 12.45 -46.60 7.55
C ALA A 27 13.75 -45.82 7.79
N PHE A 28 14.24 -45.73 9.03
CA PHE A 28 15.50 -45.05 9.35
C PHE A 28 16.73 -45.69 8.68
N PHE A 29 16.81 -47.03 8.65
CA PHE A 29 17.92 -47.76 8.01
C PHE A 29 17.84 -47.77 6.48
N THR A 30 16.63 -47.76 5.90
CA THR A 30 16.41 -47.78 4.45
C THR A 30 16.32 -46.39 3.82
N PHE A 31 16.00 -45.35 4.60
CA PHE A 31 15.89 -43.98 4.13
C PHE A 31 17.20 -43.45 3.55
N ARG A 32 18.34 -43.71 4.22
CA ARG A 32 19.66 -43.28 3.72
C ARG A 32 20.03 -43.93 2.38
N PRO A 33 19.99 -45.27 2.22
CA PRO A 33 20.20 -45.92 0.93
C PRO A 33 19.21 -45.50 -0.16
N MET A 34 17.93 -45.34 0.19
CA MET A 34 16.90 -44.91 -0.76
C MET A 34 17.16 -43.48 -1.23
N LEU A 35 17.47 -42.56 -0.33
CA LEU A 35 17.81 -41.18 -0.64
C LEU A 35 19.11 -41.11 -1.46
N GLN A 36 20.14 -41.88 -1.12
CA GLN A 36 21.37 -42.00 -1.91
C GLN A 36 21.11 -42.52 -3.32
N TRP A 37 20.22 -43.52 -3.47
CA TRP A 37 19.84 -44.04 -4.78
C TRP A 37 19.04 -43.02 -5.60
N MET A 38 18.08 -42.33 -4.98
CA MET A 38 17.28 -41.27 -5.62
C MET A 38 18.16 -40.09 -6.05
N LEU A 39 18.97 -39.55 -5.13
CA LEU A 39 19.92 -38.47 -5.40
C LEU A 39 20.97 -38.91 -6.42
N GLY A 40 21.50 -40.13 -6.30
CA GLY A 40 22.48 -40.68 -7.23
C GLY A 40 21.93 -40.80 -8.66
N ARG A 41 20.67 -41.24 -8.82
CA ARG A 41 19.98 -41.23 -10.13
C ARG A 41 19.78 -39.81 -10.66
N PHE A 42 19.31 -38.90 -9.82
CA PHE A 42 19.11 -37.50 -10.19
C PHE A 42 20.43 -36.84 -10.62
N MET A 43 21.48 -36.96 -9.82
CA MET A 43 22.81 -36.43 -10.11
C MET A 43 23.44 -37.08 -11.34
N LYS A 44 23.25 -38.40 -11.55
CA LYS A 44 23.72 -39.06 -12.76
C LYS A 44 23.06 -38.47 -14.01
N ARG A 45 21.74 -38.24 -13.99
CA ARG A 45 21.03 -37.54 -15.08
C ARG A 45 21.56 -36.12 -15.26
N LEU A 46 21.62 -35.33 -14.19
CA LEU A 46 22.13 -33.96 -14.20
C LEU A 46 23.56 -33.84 -14.76
N MET A 47 24.43 -34.84 -14.58
CA MET A 47 25.82 -34.79 -15.07
C MET A 47 26.05 -35.52 -16.41
N SER A 48 25.14 -36.40 -16.83
CA SER A 48 25.33 -37.24 -18.03
C SER A 48 24.43 -36.84 -19.19
N ASP A 49 23.29 -36.20 -18.91
CA ASP A 49 22.33 -35.81 -19.94
C ASP A 49 22.89 -34.62 -20.73
N ARG A 50 22.63 -34.62 -22.05
CA ARG A 50 23.01 -33.52 -22.94
C ARG A 50 22.36 -32.23 -22.47
N TYR A 51 23.07 -31.11 -22.58
CA TYR A 51 22.60 -29.83 -22.04
C TYR A 51 21.15 -29.44 -22.41
N PRO A 52 20.66 -29.60 -23.67
CA PRO A 52 19.26 -29.28 -24.00
C PRO A 52 18.21 -30.22 -23.39
N GLU A 53 18.61 -31.41 -22.98
CA GLU A 53 17.76 -32.43 -22.34
C GLU A 53 17.95 -32.42 -20.81
N ASN A 54 18.88 -31.58 -20.32
CA ASN A 54 19.29 -31.52 -18.93
C ASN A 54 18.44 -30.50 -18.18
N ILE A 55 17.92 -30.88 -17.00
CA ILE A 55 17.12 -29.99 -16.16
C ILE A 55 17.88 -28.72 -15.74
N PHE A 56 19.21 -28.72 -15.79
CA PHE A 56 20.04 -27.54 -15.54
C PHE A 56 19.85 -26.43 -16.59
N GLU A 57 19.35 -26.76 -17.79
CA GLU A 57 18.94 -25.76 -18.78
C GLU A 57 17.91 -24.78 -18.19
N MET A 58 17.00 -25.26 -17.34
CA MET A 58 16.01 -24.42 -16.65
C MET A 58 16.67 -23.34 -15.78
N VAL A 59 17.84 -23.63 -15.19
CA VAL A 59 18.61 -22.61 -14.45
C VAL A 59 19.07 -21.52 -15.41
N SER A 60 19.64 -21.87 -16.55
CA SER A 60 20.05 -20.91 -17.59
C SER A 60 18.86 -20.09 -18.10
N ALA A 61 17.71 -20.73 -18.33
CA ALA A 61 16.48 -20.02 -18.72
C ALA A 61 16.03 -19.01 -17.64
N LEU A 62 16.05 -19.40 -16.36
CA LEU A 62 15.66 -18.56 -15.22
C LEU A 62 16.69 -17.47 -14.87
N THR A 63 17.95 -17.63 -15.28
CA THR A 63 18.95 -16.53 -15.18
C THR A 63 18.77 -15.50 -16.29
N LYS A 64 18.30 -15.91 -17.47
CA LYS A 64 18.02 -15.01 -18.60
C LYS A 64 16.69 -14.27 -18.43
N VAL A 65 15.67 -14.93 -17.90
CA VAL A 65 14.33 -14.38 -17.70
C VAL A 65 13.97 -14.50 -16.23
N SER A 66 13.57 -13.40 -15.60
CA SER A 66 13.14 -13.42 -14.19
C SER A 66 12.08 -14.51 -13.96
N PRO A 67 12.22 -15.34 -12.89
CA PRO A 67 11.23 -16.36 -12.56
C PRO A 67 9.79 -15.83 -12.46
N ARG A 68 9.64 -14.58 -12.03
CA ARG A 68 8.36 -13.86 -12.03
C ARG A 68 7.75 -13.81 -13.43
N TYR A 69 8.50 -13.35 -14.43
CA TYR A 69 7.99 -13.24 -15.80
C TYR A 69 7.67 -14.59 -16.42
N VAL A 70 8.43 -15.64 -16.10
CA VAL A 70 8.12 -17.02 -16.53
C VAL A 70 6.76 -17.44 -15.98
N LEU A 71 6.54 -17.29 -14.67
CA LEU A 71 5.27 -17.64 -14.02
C LEU A 71 4.10 -16.79 -14.56
N GLU A 72 4.28 -15.47 -14.65
CA GLU A 72 3.24 -14.59 -15.18
C GLU A 72 2.87 -14.96 -16.63
N ASN A 73 3.86 -15.30 -17.47
CA ASN A 73 3.61 -15.75 -18.84
C ASN A 73 2.89 -17.11 -18.87
N SER A 74 3.21 -18.04 -17.97
CA SER A 74 2.45 -19.28 -17.83
C SER A 74 0.99 -19.03 -17.46
N LEU A 75 0.71 -18.09 -16.53
CA LEU A 75 -0.65 -17.72 -16.15
C LEU A 75 -1.43 -17.06 -17.29
N ARG A 76 -0.77 -16.22 -18.11
CA ARG A 76 -1.36 -15.65 -19.32
C ARG A 76 -1.76 -16.71 -20.34
N VAL A 77 -0.95 -17.77 -20.49
CA VAL A 77 -1.26 -18.89 -21.40
C VAL A 77 -2.52 -19.65 -20.96
N THR A 78 -2.74 -19.80 -19.66
CA THR A 78 -3.91 -20.54 -19.14
C THR A 78 -5.23 -19.80 -19.38
N THR A 79 -5.22 -18.47 -19.23
CA THR A 79 -6.46 -17.67 -19.23
C THR A 79 -6.74 -16.97 -20.56
N GLY A 80 -5.70 -16.66 -21.34
CA GLY A 80 -5.83 -15.79 -22.52
C GLY A 80 -6.21 -14.34 -22.20
N GLN A 81 -6.19 -13.96 -20.92
CA GLN A 81 -6.60 -12.66 -20.41
C GLN A 81 -5.46 -11.99 -19.63
N ALA A 82 -5.64 -10.71 -19.28
CA ALA A 82 -4.74 -10.04 -18.37
C ALA A 82 -4.77 -10.73 -17.00
N ILE A 83 -3.59 -10.97 -16.41
CA ILE A 83 -3.49 -11.48 -15.05
C ILE A 83 -3.59 -10.33 -14.04
N GLU A 84 -4.00 -10.65 -12.82
CA GLU A 84 -4.02 -9.70 -11.71
C GLU A 84 -2.85 -9.97 -10.76
N ARG A 85 -1.97 -8.97 -10.61
CA ARG A 85 -0.83 -9.03 -9.70
C ARG A 85 -1.10 -8.20 -8.43
N PRO A 86 -0.87 -8.74 -7.23
CA PRO A 86 -1.02 -7.97 -6.00
C PRO A 86 0.21 -7.09 -5.72
N PHE A 87 0.03 -6.08 -4.87
CA PHE A 87 1.06 -5.18 -4.31
C PHE A 87 1.75 -4.20 -5.25
N GLY A 88 1.49 -4.24 -6.56
CA GLY A 88 2.09 -3.30 -7.51
C GLY A 88 3.45 -3.75 -8.05
N SER A 89 4.19 -2.81 -8.63
CA SER A 89 5.45 -3.09 -9.31
C SER A 89 6.59 -3.45 -8.35
N PRO A 90 7.35 -4.54 -8.61
CA PRO A 90 8.62 -4.81 -7.93
C PRO A 90 9.81 -4.11 -8.61
N ARG A 91 9.56 -3.24 -9.60
CA ARG A 91 10.60 -2.51 -10.30
C ARG A 91 11.30 -1.56 -9.34
N LYS A 92 12.63 -1.49 -9.46
CA LYS A 92 13.41 -0.49 -8.74
C LYS A 92 13.32 0.84 -9.48
N PHE A 93 12.73 1.83 -8.82
CA PHE A 93 12.68 3.20 -9.29
C PHE A 93 13.71 4.07 -8.55
N LEU A 94 13.92 5.30 -9.02
CA LEU A 94 14.57 6.31 -8.20
C LEU A 94 13.71 6.51 -6.93
N ASN A 95 14.36 6.45 -5.77
CA ASN A 95 13.74 6.52 -4.45
C ASN A 95 14.44 7.62 -3.61
N PHE A 96 14.16 7.66 -2.31
CA PHE A 96 14.70 8.67 -1.40
C PHE A 96 16.08 8.29 -0.80
N ASP A 97 16.70 7.19 -1.22
CA ASP A 97 17.99 6.72 -0.66
C ASP A 97 19.15 7.64 -1.03
N GLY A 98 19.07 8.32 -2.18
CA GLY A 98 20.06 9.31 -2.63
C GLY A 98 20.03 10.61 -1.82
N LEU A 99 19.14 10.75 -0.84
CA LEU A 99 19.06 11.89 0.06
C LEU A 99 19.45 11.49 1.48
N ILE A 100 20.17 12.36 2.18
CA ILE A 100 20.47 12.19 3.61
C ILE A 100 20.18 13.48 4.37
N PHE A 101 19.81 13.35 5.64
CA PHE A 101 19.66 14.48 6.54
C PHE A 101 21.03 14.96 7.04
N SER A 102 21.19 16.28 7.17
CA SER A 102 22.36 16.92 7.75
C SER A 102 22.13 17.18 9.24
N PRO A 103 22.75 16.41 10.15
CA PRO A 103 22.46 16.53 11.58
C PRO A 103 22.97 17.87 12.14
N ALA A 104 22.21 18.43 13.08
CA ALA A 104 22.66 19.54 13.91
C ALA A 104 23.82 19.08 14.81
N GLN A 105 24.83 19.93 14.94
CA GLN A 105 26.06 19.70 15.72
C GLN A 105 26.50 21.00 16.41
N LEU A 106 27.48 21.72 15.85
CA LEU A 106 28.05 22.94 16.43
C LEU A 106 27.52 24.23 15.79
N ALA A 107 27.26 24.21 14.48
CA ALA A 107 26.75 25.38 13.75
C ALA A 107 25.26 25.63 14.04
N VAL A 108 24.52 24.54 14.21
CA VAL A 108 23.15 24.48 14.74
C VAL A 108 23.22 23.44 15.84
N LEU A 109 22.74 23.78 17.04
CA LEU A 109 22.68 22.80 18.13
C LEU A 109 21.47 21.89 17.94
N PRO A 110 21.56 20.59 18.30
CA PRO A 110 20.37 19.75 18.38
C PRO A 110 19.37 20.33 19.39
N ALA A 111 18.09 20.00 19.21
CA ALA A 111 17.05 20.39 20.14
C ALA A 111 17.22 19.60 21.46
N ASN A 112 16.67 20.14 22.56
CA ASN A 112 16.68 19.43 23.84
C ASN A 112 15.98 18.08 23.73
N GLU A 113 16.48 17.08 24.45
CA GLU A 113 15.91 15.73 24.50
C GLU A 113 14.46 15.70 25.02
N ASP A 114 14.08 16.66 25.86
CA ASP A 114 12.75 16.76 26.46
C ASP A 114 11.79 17.65 25.64
N ALA A 115 12.20 18.17 24.48
CA ALA A 115 11.36 19.04 23.68
C ALA A 115 10.24 18.26 22.98
N GLU A 116 9.00 18.71 23.15
CA GLU A 116 7.86 18.18 22.39
C GLU A 116 7.96 18.60 20.91
N VAL A 117 7.76 17.65 20.00
CA VAL A 117 7.77 17.89 18.55
C VAL A 117 6.34 18.01 18.02
N ASP A 118 6.02 19.12 17.36
CA ASP A 118 4.70 19.29 16.73
C ASP A 118 4.62 18.50 15.40
N MET A 119 3.84 17.42 15.40
CA MET A 119 3.64 16.52 14.25
C MET A 119 2.34 16.79 13.47
N LYS A 120 1.57 17.81 13.85
CA LYS A 120 0.21 18.02 13.33
C LYS A 120 0.19 18.54 11.90
N ILE A 121 -0.76 18.03 11.12
CA ILE A 121 -1.01 18.49 9.75
C ILE A 121 -2.46 18.93 9.56
N THR A 122 -2.69 19.81 8.60
CA THR A 122 -4.03 20.31 8.24
C THR A 122 -4.31 20.01 6.77
N ILE A 123 -5.35 19.22 6.52
CA ILE A 123 -5.89 18.96 5.19
C ILE A 123 -6.94 20.01 4.86
N GLY A 124 -6.71 20.73 3.77
CA GLY A 124 -7.58 21.79 3.28
C GLY A 124 -7.68 22.99 4.22
N PRO A 125 -6.57 23.70 4.49
CA PRO A 125 -6.56 24.83 5.43
C PRO A 125 -7.51 25.97 5.05
N MET A 126 -7.89 26.07 3.77
CA MET A 126 -8.84 27.07 3.25
C MET A 126 -10.30 26.60 3.28
N ALA A 127 -10.57 25.34 3.62
CA ALA A 127 -11.93 24.82 3.72
C ALA A 127 -12.67 25.45 4.92
N LYS A 128 -14.00 25.49 4.87
CA LYS A 128 -14.83 25.99 5.99
C LYS A 128 -14.62 25.14 7.25
N ARG A 129 -14.40 23.83 7.06
CA ARG A 129 -14.13 22.85 8.11
C ARG A 129 -12.84 22.10 7.79
N PRO A 130 -11.65 22.70 8.02
CA PRO A 130 -10.38 22.02 7.75
C PRO A 130 -10.24 20.76 8.61
N LEU A 131 -9.60 19.73 8.06
CA LEU A 131 -9.37 18.47 8.77
C LEU A 131 -7.96 18.48 9.39
N ILE A 132 -7.87 18.35 10.71
CA ILE A 132 -6.60 18.36 11.45
C ILE A 132 -6.28 16.95 11.91
N LEU A 133 -5.06 16.48 11.63
CA LEU A 133 -4.55 15.19 12.08
C LEU A 133 -3.41 15.38 13.08
N ASP A 134 -3.29 14.44 14.02
CA ASP A 134 -2.23 14.51 15.04
C ASP A 134 -0.86 14.09 14.51
N ILE A 135 -0.83 13.32 13.41
CA ILE A 135 0.38 12.79 12.77
C ILE A 135 0.30 12.94 11.24
N PRO A 136 1.43 12.99 10.52
CA PRO A 136 1.44 13.20 9.07
C PRO A 136 1.24 11.91 8.25
N LEU A 137 1.05 10.77 8.91
CA LEU A 137 0.96 9.45 8.30
C LEU A 137 -0.48 8.97 8.33
N MET A 138 -0.95 8.40 7.22
CA MET A 138 -2.33 7.95 7.10
C MET A 138 -2.48 6.71 6.22
N PRO A 139 -3.48 5.86 6.48
CA PRO A 139 -3.75 4.70 5.66
C PRO A 139 -4.20 5.08 4.25
N GLY A 140 -3.64 4.38 3.26
CA GLY A 140 -4.04 4.49 1.87
C GLY A 140 -5.48 4.04 1.66
N ALA A 141 -6.07 4.54 0.57
CA ALA A 141 -7.45 4.33 0.18
C ALA A 141 -7.72 2.89 -0.30
N MET A 142 -7.89 1.95 0.63
CA MET A 142 -8.14 0.53 0.33
C MET A 142 -9.63 0.20 0.47
N GLY A 143 -10.31 -0.07 -0.65
CA GLY A 143 -11.76 -0.31 -0.71
C GLY A 143 -12.23 -1.57 0.02
N PHE A 144 -13.24 -1.45 0.89
CA PHE A 144 -13.99 -2.61 1.39
C PHE A 144 -14.73 -3.30 0.23
N GLY A 145 -14.76 -4.64 0.20
CA GLY A 145 -15.43 -5.39 -0.87
C GLY A 145 -14.58 -5.57 -2.12
N ILE A 146 -13.97 -4.47 -2.60
CA ILE A 146 -13.18 -4.45 -3.84
C ILE A 146 -11.74 -4.88 -3.59
N GLY A 147 -11.11 -4.30 -2.57
CA GLY A 147 -9.76 -4.65 -2.14
C GLY A 147 -9.76 -5.58 -0.94
N ILE A 148 -10.10 -5.02 0.22
CA ILE A 148 -9.87 -5.62 1.54
C ILE A 148 -11.17 -6.09 2.21
N SER A 149 -11.01 -7.01 3.16
CA SER A 149 -12.10 -7.58 3.95
C SER A 149 -12.63 -6.62 5.02
N GLU A 150 -13.85 -6.87 5.51
CA GLU A 150 -14.46 -6.09 6.60
C GLU A 150 -13.60 -6.08 7.88
N PRO A 151 -13.07 -7.23 8.37
CA PRO A 151 -12.18 -7.24 9.52
C PRO A 151 -10.93 -6.35 9.36
N VAL A 152 -10.32 -6.32 8.17
CA VAL A 152 -9.18 -5.46 7.88
C VAL A 152 -9.61 -4.00 7.92
N LYS A 153 -10.75 -3.67 7.33
CA LYS A 153 -11.24 -2.29 7.31
C LYS A 153 -11.55 -1.76 8.71
N ILE A 154 -12.17 -2.59 9.55
CA ILE A 154 -12.41 -2.27 10.96
C ILE A 154 -11.08 -2.07 11.71
N ALA A 155 -10.10 -2.95 11.48
CA ALA A 155 -8.78 -2.83 12.10
C ALA A 155 -8.08 -1.53 11.70
N MET A 156 -8.16 -1.15 10.41
CA MET A 156 -7.62 0.12 9.92
C MET A 156 -8.27 1.32 10.59
N ALA A 157 -9.60 1.37 10.64
CA ALA A 157 -10.33 2.48 11.25
C ALA A 157 -9.98 2.65 12.74
N LYS A 158 -9.95 1.54 13.49
CA LYS A 158 -9.56 1.55 14.92
C LYS A 158 -8.10 1.95 15.13
N GLY A 159 -7.19 1.36 14.36
CA GLY A 159 -5.76 1.59 14.51
C GLY A 159 -5.37 3.02 14.18
N ALA A 160 -5.94 3.57 13.10
CA ALA A 160 -5.77 4.96 12.68
C ALA A 160 -6.36 5.94 13.69
N ALA A 161 -7.57 5.69 14.19
CA ALA A 161 -8.21 6.52 15.20
C ALA A 161 -7.37 6.62 16.48
N ALA A 162 -6.82 5.49 16.94
CA ALA A 162 -5.95 5.43 18.11
C ALA A 162 -4.60 6.13 17.90
N ALA A 163 -4.09 6.17 16.66
CA ALA A 163 -2.89 6.93 16.29
C ALA A 163 -3.17 8.43 16.00
N GLY A 164 -4.43 8.88 16.10
CA GLY A 164 -4.80 10.28 15.86
C GLY A 164 -4.86 10.69 14.39
N THR A 165 -4.98 9.73 13.47
CA THR A 165 -5.10 9.96 12.02
C THR A 165 -6.48 9.52 11.48
N LEU A 166 -6.62 9.42 10.16
CA LEU A 166 -7.88 9.17 9.46
C LEU A 166 -8.01 7.76 8.89
N SER A 167 -9.23 7.36 8.53
CA SER A 167 -9.50 6.24 7.61
C SER A 167 -9.91 6.80 6.24
N ASN A 168 -9.67 6.03 5.17
CA ASN A 168 -10.12 6.36 3.82
C ASN A 168 -10.90 5.17 3.25
N THR A 169 -12.13 5.41 2.77
CA THR A 169 -13.02 4.35 2.28
C THR A 169 -12.42 3.57 1.11
N GLY A 170 -11.59 4.22 0.28
CA GLY A 170 -11.19 3.69 -1.03
C GLY A 170 -12.38 3.57 -1.98
N GLU A 171 -12.18 2.88 -3.10
CA GLU A 171 -13.20 2.74 -4.15
C GLU A 171 -14.38 1.83 -3.75
N GLY A 172 -14.33 1.22 -2.56
CA GLY A 172 -15.45 0.44 -2.01
C GLY A 172 -16.58 1.32 -1.47
N PRO A 173 -17.73 0.74 -1.08
CA PRO A 173 -18.79 1.48 -0.44
C PRO A 173 -18.40 1.88 0.98
N LEU A 174 -19.09 2.88 1.54
CA LEU A 174 -18.98 3.20 2.95
C LEU A 174 -19.46 2.03 3.81
N LEU A 175 -18.54 1.42 4.55
CA LEU A 175 -18.86 0.43 5.58
C LEU A 175 -19.32 1.16 6.86
N PRO A 176 -20.53 0.91 7.40
CA PRO A 176 -21.00 1.58 8.61
C PRO A 176 -20.07 1.42 9.82
N GLU A 177 -19.45 0.25 9.96
CA GLU A 177 -18.46 -0.05 11.00
C GLU A 177 -17.18 0.76 10.82
N GLU A 178 -16.75 1.03 9.59
CA GLU A 178 -15.61 1.92 9.32
C GLU A 178 -15.91 3.32 9.86
N ARG A 179 -17.09 3.88 9.54
CA ARG A 179 -17.47 5.20 10.06
C ARG A 179 -17.57 5.21 11.58
N LYS A 180 -18.14 4.16 12.18
CA LYS A 180 -18.30 4.02 13.63
C LYS A 180 -16.97 4.10 14.39
N TYR A 181 -15.91 3.51 13.84
CA TYR A 181 -14.62 3.42 14.53
C TYR A 181 -13.60 4.48 14.10
N ALA A 182 -13.74 5.08 12.92
CA ALA A 182 -12.83 6.11 12.45
C ALA A 182 -12.98 7.41 13.25
N LYS A 183 -11.86 8.01 13.67
CA LYS A 183 -11.83 9.37 14.25
C LYS A 183 -12.14 10.42 13.19
N HIS A 184 -11.52 10.26 12.02
CA HIS A 184 -11.73 11.08 10.83
C HIS A 184 -11.89 10.16 9.62
N LEU A 185 -12.75 10.53 8.67
CA LEU A 185 -13.03 9.73 7.49
C LEU A 185 -12.92 10.54 6.21
N ILE A 186 -12.06 10.09 5.29
CA ILE A 186 -12.11 10.47 3.88
C ILE A 186 -13.04 9.52 3.14
N ILE A 187 -14.10 10.05 2.52
CA ILE A 187 -14.91 9.30 1.57
C ILE A 187 -14.32 9.51 0.18
N GLN A 188 -13.92 8.41 -0.46
CA GLN A 188 -13.41 8.46 -1.82
C GLN A 188 -14.57 8.44 -2.81
N TYR A 189 -14.77 9.56 -3.51
CA TYR A 189 -15.74 9.71 -4.58
C TYR A 189 -15.17 9.07 -5.85
N ASN A 190 -15.48 7.79 -6.06
CA ASN A 190 -15.06 7.00 -7.22
C ASN A 190 -16.06 7.14 -8.38
N SER A 191 -15.72 6.57 -9.54
CA SER A 191 -16.52 6.65 -10.77
C SER A 191 -17.65 5.61 -10.84
N GLY A 192 -17.70 4.65 -9.91
CA GLY A 192 -18.80 3.69 -9.75
C GLY A 192 -20.11 4.36 -9.28
N THR A 193 -21.15 3.58 -9.03
CA THR A 193 -22.51 4.10 -8.77
C THR A 193 -22.85 4.27 -7.29
N TRP A 194 -22.03 3.75 -6.38
CA TRP A 194 -22.31 3.71 -4.93
C TRP A 194 -21.69 4.86 -4.15
N SER A 195 -22.16 5.05 -2.91
CA SER A 195 -21.65 6.06 -1.96
C SER A 195 -21.69 7.51 -2.49
N LYS A 196 -22.63 7.80 -3.40
CA LYS A 196 -22.87 9.13 -3.98
C LYS A 196 -24.13 9.82 -3.47
N ASP A 197 -24.91 9.15 -2.60
CA ASP A 197 -26.09 9.74 -1.97
C ASP A 197 -25.68 10.75 -0.89
N GLU A 198 -26.54 11.75 -0.65
CA GLU A 198 -26.21 12.83 0.29
C GLU A 198 -26.03 12.33 1.74
N GLU A 199 -26.74 11.29 2.15
CA GLU A 199 -26.65 10.75 3.52
C GLU A 199 -25.28 10.14 3.77
N THR A 200 -24.74 9.40 2.80
CA THR A 200 -23.37 8.89 2.82
C THR A 200 -22.36 10.03 2.80
N LEU A 201 -22.48 10.96 1.84
CA LEU A 201 -21.49 12.03 1.65
C LEU A 201 -21.39 12.97 2.86
N ARG A 202 -22.50 13.22 3.57
CA ARG A 202 -22.52 14.06 4.80
C ARG A 202 -21.75 13.44 5.97
N GLN A 203 -21.40 12.15 5.90
CA GLN A 203 -20.59 11.48 6.93
C GLN A 203 -19.08 11.71 6.75
N ALA A 204 -18.65 12.30 5.63
CA ALA A 204 -17.27 12.59 5.34
C ALA A 204 -16.72 13.73 6.23
N ASP A 205 -15.46 13.58 6.65
CA ASP A 205 -14.65 14.66 7.22
C ASP A 205 -13.74 15.30 6.14
N ALA A 206 -13.58 14.64 4.99
CA ALA A 206 -13.11 15.18 3.72
C ALA A 206 -13.58 14.26 2.57
N ILE A 207 -13.65 14.79 1.34
CA ILE A 207 -13.97 13.99 0.14
C ILE A 207 -12.78 14.00 -0.82
N GLU A 208 -12.41 12.82 -1.30
CA GLU A 208 -11.36 12.64 -2.30
C GLU A 208 -11.94 12.12 -3.61
N ILE A 209 -11.96 12.94 -4.66
CA ILE A 209 -12.42 12.53 -5.99
C ILE A 209 -11.31 11.72 -6.67
N HIS A 210 -11.56 10.43 -6.87
CA HIS A 210 -10.55 9.51 -7.41
C HIS A 210 -10.58 9.48 -8.93
N PHE A 211 -9.50 9.92 -9.58
CA PHE A 211 -9.30 9.79 -11.03
C PHE A 211 -8.35 8.65 -11.41
N GLY A 212 -7.41 8.34 -10.52
CA GLY A 212 -6.48 7.25 -10.74
C GLY A 212 -5.44 7.11 -9.63
N GLN A 213 -4.69 6.02 -9.70
CA GLN A 213 -3.65 5.67 -8.74
C GLN A 213 -2.49 4.94 -9.42
N GLY A 214 -1.34 4.84 -8.76
CA GLY A 214 -0.11 4.32 -9.37
C GLY A 214 -0.22 2.91 -9.96
N ALA A 215 -0.94 2.00 -9.30
CA ALA A 215 -1.00 0.59 -9.69
C ALA A 215 -1.94 0.30 -10.88
N THR A 216 -2.97 1.12 -11.06
CA THR A 216 -4.04 0.89 -12.05
C THR A 216 -4.20 2.06 -13.01
N ALA A 217 -3.33 3.08 -12.91
CA ALA A 217 -3.43 4.33 -13.64
C ALA A 217 -4.86 4.90 -13.53
N ALA A 218 -5.52 5.14 -14.66
CA ALA A 218 -6.93 5.53 -14.76
C ALA A 218 -7.77 4.46 -15.49
N ALA A 219 -7.35 3.20 -15.46
CA ALA A 219 -8.05 2.12 -16.13
C ALA A 219 -9.37 1.79 -15.43
N ALA A 220 -10.36 1.36 -16.21
CA ALA A 220 -11.59 0.82 -15.65
C ALA A 220 -11.32 -0.51 -14.94
N SER A 221 -12.05 -0.77 -13.86
CA SER A 221 -12.02 -2.07 -13.16
C SER A 221 -13.27 -2.86 -13.48
N PHE A 222 -13.08 -4.12 -13.85
CA PHE A 222 -14.15 -5.08 -14.14
C PHE A 222 -14.04 -6.21 -13.13
N ILE A 223 -15.02 -6.32 -12.23
CA ILE A 223 -14.97 -7.23 -11.10
C ILE A 223 -16.11 -8.24 -11.25
N PRO A 224 -15.80 -9.52 -11.48
CA PRO A 224 -16.82 -10.58 -11.48
C PRO A 224 -17.62 -10.57 -10.17
N SER A 225 -18.93 -10.69 -10.27
CA SER A 225 -19.85 -10.65 -9.12
C SER A 225 -19.57 -11.72 -8.06
N GLU A 226 -18.97 -12.85 -8.44
CA GLU A 226 -18.52 -13.87 -7.49
C GLU A 226 -17.48 -13.36 -6.48
N PHE A 227 -16.75 -12.29 -6.81
CA PHE A 227 -15.79 -11.65 -5.91
C PHE A 227 -16.39 -10.53 -5.07
N ILE A 228 -17.61 -10.06 -5.37
CA ILE A 228 -18.33 -9.04 -4.60
C ILE A 228 -19.69 -9.62 -4.18
N THR A 229 -19.69 -10.30 -3.03
CA THR A 229 -20.86 -10.97 -2.49
C THR A 229 -21.29 -10.39 -1.14
N GLY A 230 -22.52 -10.67 -0.70
CA GLY A 230 -22.99 -10.36 0.64
C GLY A 230 -23.06 -8.86 0.93
N LYS A 231 -22.49 -8.43 2.07
CA LYS A 231 -22.62 -7.05 2.56
C LYS A 231 -22.04 -6.02 1.57
N ALA A 232 -20.96 -6.35 0.86
CA ALA A 232 -20.37 -5.44 -0.11
C ALA A 232 -21.32 -5.19 -1.30
N SER A 233 -21.92 -6.22 -1.89
CA SER A 233 -22.86 -6.06 -3.00
C SER A 233 -24.12 -5.29 -2.61
N GLN A 234 -24.60 -5.50 -1.38
CA GLN A 234 -25.75 -4.77 -0.82
C GLN A 234 -25.47 -3.28 -0.67
N LEU A 235 -24.34 -2.92 -0.06
CA LEU A 235 -23.95 -1.52 0.13
C LEU A 235 -23.62 -0.81 -1.19
N MET A 236 -23.16 -1.56 -2.20
CA MET A 236 -22.95 -1.02 -3.54
C MET A 236 -24.24 -0.91 -4.37
N GLY A 237 -25.29 -1.66 -4.02
CA GLY A 237 -26.53 -1.72 -4.80
C GLY A 237 -26.40 -2.49 -6.12
N VAL A 238 -25.49 -3.48 -6.17
CA VAL A 238 -25.13 -4.25 -7.39
C VAL A 238 -25.54 -5.73 -7.29
N GLU A 239 -26.48 -6.05 -6.41
CA GLU A 239 -26.98 -7.43 -6.26
C GLU A 239 -27.62 -7.93 -7.56
N GLY A 240 -27.17 -9.10 -8.03
CA GLY A 240 -27.68 -9.72 -9.25
C GLY A 240 -27.02 -9.24 -10.55
N GLU A 241 -26.07 -8.29 -10.48
CA GLU A 241 -25.21 -7.98 -11.63
C GLU A 241 -24.24 -9.15 -11.90
N GLU A 242 -23.96 -9.44 -13.16
CA GLU A 242 -22.95 -10.44 -13.51
C GLU A 242 -21.52 -9.91 -13.28
N MET A 243 -21.33 -8.62 -13.46
CA MET A 243 -20.04 -7.93 -13.37
C MET A 243 -20.22 -6.51 -12.84
N VAL A 244 -19.49 -6.17 -11.78
CA VAL A 244 -19.41 -4.83 -11.23
C VAL A 244 -18.34 -4.03 -11.97
N VAL A 245 -18.67 -2.81 -12.39
CA VAL A 245 -17.77 -1.96 -13.17
C VAL A 245 -17.47 -0.68 -12.40
N ILE A 246 -16.18 -0.37 -12.24
CA ILE A 246 -15.71 0.98 -11.90
C ILE A 246 -15.22 1.61 -13.22
N PRO A 247 -15.97 2.56 -13.82
CA PRO A 247 -15.58 3.17 -15.09
C PRO A 247 -14.27 3.94 -15.01
N SER A 248 -13.58 4.13 -16.13
CA SER A 248 -12.36 4.96 -16.19
C SER A 248 -12.62 6.46 -16.06
N ARG A 249 -13.89 6.89 -16.12
CA ARG A 249 -14.30 8.30 -16.09
C ARG A 249 -15.49 8.47 -15.16
N HIS A 250 -15.50 9.59 -14.43
CA HIS A 250 -16.70 10.07 -13.77
C HIS A 250 -17.73 10.49 -14.82
N ALA A 251 -18.97 10.04 -14.67
CA ALA A 251 -20.05 10.42 -15.59
C ALA A 251 -20.27 11.94 -15.60
N GLU A 252 -20.03 12.58 -14.45
CA GLU A 252 -20.22 14.01 -14.24
C GLU A 252 -19.07 14.87 -14.81
N VAL A 253 -17.88 14.31 -15.09
CA VAL A 253 -16.69 15.09 -15.43
C VAL A 253 -16.24 14.80 -16.86
N ASN A 254 -16.55 15.71 -17.79
CA ASN A 254 -16.14 15.62 -19.19
C ASN A 254 -15.26 16.77 -19.65
N SER A 255 -15.17 17.83 -18.85
CA SER A 255 -14.33 19.00 -19.06
C SER A 255 -13.79 19.52 -17.71
N PRO A 256 -12.74 20.36 -17.71
CA PRO A 256 -12.23 20.99 -16.49
C PRO A 256 -13.29 21.75 -15.68
N GLU A 257 -14.23 22.42 -16.36
CA GLU A 257 -15.32 23.16 -15.72
C GLU A 257 -16.30 22.23 -14.99
N ASP A 258 -16.48 21.00 -15.46
CA ASP A 258 -17.36 20.05 -14.79
C ASP A 258 -16.77 19.54 -13.47
N LEU A 259 -15.43 19.46 -13.37
CA LEU A 259 -14.78 19.16 -12.09
C LEU A 259 -15.08 20.25 -11.06
N ARG A 260 -15.03 21.53 -11.46
CA ARG A 260 -15.40 22.65 -10.59
C ARG A 260 -16.84 22.52 -10.08
N LYS A 261 -17.80 22.24 -10.97
CA LYS A 261 -19.20 22.02 -10.58
C LYS A 261 -19.35 20.86 -9.59
N LEU A 262 -18.59 19.79 -9.79
CA LEU A 262 -18.59 18.65 -8.87
C LEU A 262 -18.01 19.03 -7.50
N VAL A 263 -16.89 19.74 -7.47
CA VAL A 263 -16.29 20.26 -6.22
C VAL A 263 -17.29 21.15 -5.47
N ASP A 264 -17.92 22.11 -6.15
CA ASP A 264 -18.91 23.01 -5.55
C ASP A 264 -20.14 22.26 -5.02
N LYS A 265 -20.62 21.26 -5.76
CA LYS A 265 -21.72 20.38 -5.33
C LYS A 265 -21.35 19.62 -4.06
N LEU A 266 -20.21 18.95 -4.04
CA LEU A 266 -19.76 18.14 -2.90
C LEU A 266 -19.50 19.02 -1.66
N ARG A 267 -18.89 20.19 -1.87
CA ARG A 267 -18.67 21.19 -0.81
C ARG A 267 -20.00 21.67 -0.21
N THR A 268 -21.03 21.85 -1.03
CA THR A 268 -22.37 22.24 -0.58
C THR A 268 -23.04 21.11 0.22
N ILE A 269 -23.01 19.87 -0.28
CA ILE A 269 -23.60 18.71 0.39
C ILE A 269 -22.96 18.49 1.78
N THR A 270 -21.65 18.67 1.89
CA THR A 270 -20.90 18.37 3.12
C THR A 270 -20.80 19.53 4.11
N ASP A 271 -21.41 20.69 3.81
CA ASP A 271 -21.26 21.92 4.59
C ASP A 271 -19.78 22.37 4.75
N GLY A 272 -18.99 22.16 3.69
CA GLY A 272 -17.66 22.77 3.54
C GLY A 272 -16.50 22.01 4.17
N VAL A 273 -16.54 20.68 4.21
CA VAL A 273 -15.35 19.85 4.44
C VAL A 273 -14.36 19.98 3.28
N PRO A 274 -13.07 19.59 3.44
CA PRO A 274 -12.09 19.64 2.37
C PRO A 274 -12.50 18.72 1.22
N ILE A 275 -12.44 19.23 -0.01
CA ILE A 275 -12.67 18.47 -1.24
C ILE A 275 -11.37 18.42 -2.03
N GLY A 276 -10.87 17.22 -2.30
CA GLY A 276 -9.62 17.01 -3.00
C GLY A 276 -9.75 16.06 -4.18
N VAL A 277 -8.64 15.88 -4.90
CA VAL A 277 -8.53 14.92 -6.01
C VAL A 277 -7.40 13.95 -5.76
N LYS A 278 -7.55 12.72 -6.23
CA LYS A 278 -6.48 11.72 -6.26
C LYS A 278 -6.12 11.36 -7.70
N ILE A 279 -4.83 11.53 -8.03
CA ILE A 279 -4.30 11.32 -9.38
C ILE A 279 -3.03 10.46 -9.35
N CYS A 280 -2.83 9.71 -10.44
CA CYS A 280 -1.56 9.05 -10.75
C CYS A 280 -0.66 10.02 -11.53
N ALA A 281 0.58 10.19 -11.09
CA ALA A 281 1.50 11.13 -11.74
C ALA A 281 1.89 10.68 -13.15
N SER A 282 1.75 11.57 -14.12
CA SER A 282 2.02 11.30 -15.54
C SER A 282 3.03 12.29 -16.13
N ALA A 283 3.38 12.12 -17.41
CA ALA A 283 4.23 13.07 -18.12
C ALA A 283 3.63 14.50 -18.15
N ILE A 284 2.30 14.61 -18.12
CA ILE A 284 1.51 15.86 -18.21
C ILE A 284 0.98 16.33 -16.85
N LEU A 285 1.62 15.91 -15.76
CA LEU A 285 1.19 16.17 -14.38
C LEU A 285 0.82 17.64 -14.12
N GLU A 286 1.59 18.61 -14.60
CA GLU A 286 1.32 20.03 -14.36
C GLU A 286 -0.01 20.48 -14.98
N GLN A 287 -0.43 19.88 -16.11
CA GLN A 287 -1.74 20.16 -16.70
C GLN A 287 -2.87 19.61 -15.82
N ASP A 288 -2.71 18.41 -15.27
CA ASP A 288 -3.67 17.81 -14.34
C ASP A 288 -3.78 18.64 -13.04
N LEU A 289 -2.65 19.10 -12.51
CA LEU A 289 -2.59 19.99 -11.35
C LEU A 289 -3.27 21.33 -11.61
N GLU A 290 -3.06 21.93 -12.79
CA GLU A 290 -3.71 23.19 -13.16
C GLU A 290 -5.24 23.05 -13.19
N ILE A 291 -5.75 21.95 -13.73
CA ILE A 291 -7.19 21.66 -13.73
C ILE A 291 -7.72 21.53 -12.29
N ALA A 292 -7.00 20.83 -11.41
CA ALA A 292 -7.38 20.69 -10.01
C ALA A 292 -7.39 22.05 -9.28
N ILE A 293 -6.37 22.89 -9.50
CA ILE A 293 -6.29 24.24 -8.93
C ILE A 293 -7.48 25.09 -9.40
N GLN A 294 -7.78 25.08 -10.70
CA GLN A 294 -8.90 25.85 -11.28
C GLN A 294 -10.27 25.37 -10.79
N ALA A 295 -10.40 24.07 -10.49
CA ALA A 295 -11.60 23.51 -9.90
C ALA A 295 -11.82 23.92 -8.42
N GLY A 296 -10.81 24.52 -7.78
CA GLY A 296 -10.92 24.98 -6.40
C GLY A 296 -10.86 23.86 -5.36
N VAL A 297 -10.04 22.83 -5.61
CA VAL A 297 -9.78 21.77 -4.64
C VAL A 297 -9.00 22.29 -3.44
N ASP A 298 -9.23 21.70 -2.27
CA ASP A 298 -8.55 22.03 -1.02
C ASP A 298 -7.30 21.16 -0.77
N PHE A 299 -7.24 19.98 -1.38
CA PHE A 299 -6.08 19.10 -1.31
C PHE A 299 -5.91 18.25 -2.59
N ILE A 300 -4.69 17.77 -2.81
CA ILE A 300 -4.32 16.90 -3.93
C ILE A 300 -3.56 15.71 -3.37
N SER A 301 -4.03 14.51 -3.67
CA SER A 301 -3.35 13.25 -3.39
C SER A 301 -2.65 12.77 -4.66
N ILE A 302 -1.32 12.72 -4.62
CA ILE A 302 -0.50 12.28 -5.76
C ILE A 302 0.14 10.93 -5.48
N ASP A 303 -0.17 9.95 -6.33
CA ASP A 303 0.44 8.62 -6.28
C ASP A 303 1.54 8.49 -7.34
N GLY A 304 2.71 8.00 -6.91
CA GLY A 304 3.73 7.48 -7.83
C GLY A 304 3.42 6.06 -8.30
N GLY A 305 4.11 5.61 -9.36
CA GLY A 305 3.95 4.27 -9.96
C GLY A 305 4.23 3.09 -9.00
N GLN A 306 4.85 3.35 -7.84
CA GLN A 306 5.06 2.36 -6.78
C GLN A 306 3.82 2.07 -5.92
N ALA A 307 2.66 2.67 -6.22
CA ALA A 307 1.44 2.36 -5.48
C ALA A 307 1.06 0.89 -5.62
N GLY A 308 0.44 0.34 -4.57
CA GLY A 308 -0.03 -1.05 -4.56
C GLY A 308 -1.49 -1.16 -4.98
N THR A 309 -1.89 -2.38 -5.36
CA THR A 309 -3.29 -2.77 -5.59
C THR A 309 -3.51 -4.18 -5.02
N LYS A 310 -4.77 -4.54 -4.76
CA LYS A 310 -5.16 -5.92 -4.43
C LYS A 310 -4.95 -6.85 -5.63
N GLY A 311 -5.06 -6.33 -6.84
CA GLY A 311 -4.84 -7.03 -8.10
C GLY A 311 -4.88 -6.02 -9.26
N GLY A 312 -3.85 -6.00 -10.10
CA GLY A 312 -3.80 -5.14 -11.28
C GLY A 312 -3.08 -5.80 -12.45
N PRO A 313 -3.37 -5.38 -13.69
CA PRO A 313 -2.60 -5.81 -14.85
C PRO A 313 -1.12 -5.41 -14.68
N PRO A 314 -0.16 -6.35 -14.78
CA PRO A 314 1.28 -6.06 -14.68
C PRO A 314 1.79 -4.92 -15.56
N ILE A 315 1.18 -4.72 -16.72
CA ILE A 315 1.52 -3.64 -17.65
C ILE A 315 1.25 -2.26 -17.03
N LEU A 316 0.15 -2.09 -16.31
CA LEU A 316 -0.18 -0.82 -15.67
C LEU A 316 0.76 -0.55 -14.50
N GLU A 317 1.13 -1.60 -13.76
CA GLU A 317 2.04 -1.47 -12.63
C GLU A 317 3.49 -1.19 -13.06
N ASP A 318 4.01 -1.87 -14.08
CA ASP A 318 5.44 -1.80 -14.44
C ASP A 318 5.76 -0.66 -15.43
N ASP A 319 4.79 -0.22 -16.24
CA ASP A 319 5.01 0.67 -17.39
C ASP A 319 4.22 1.99 -17.34
N PHE A 320 3.37 2.21 -16.32
CA PHE A 320 2.62 3.46 -16.15
C PHE A 320 2.99 4.17 -14.83
N GLY A 321 2.84 5.48 -14.83
CA GLY A 321 3.09 6.33 -13.66
C GLY A 321 4.55 6.76 -13.53
N LEU A 322 4.75 7.99 -13.04
CA LEU A 322 6.07 8.47 -12.66
C LEU A 322 6.47 7.94 -11.28
N PRO A 323 7.77 7.77 -11.00
CA PRO A 323 8.20 7.44 -9.65
C PRO A 323 7.81 8.52 -8.64
N THR A 324 7.48 8.11 -7.42
CA THR A 324 6.98 8.99 -6.35
C THR A 324 7.84 10.23 -6.12
N ILE A 325 9.18 10.11 -6.16
CA ILE A 325 10.07 11.26 -5.96
C ILE A 325 9.93 12.31 -7.07
N TYR A 326 9.77 11.89 -8.33
CA TYR A 326 9.53 12.83 -9.45
C TYR A 326 8.15 13.45 -9.34
N ALA A 327 7.14 12.65 -9.03
CA ALA A 327 5.77 13.10 -8.85
C ALA A 327 5.69 14.20 -7.79
N LEU A 328 6.26 13.94 -6.62
CA LEU A 328 6.28 14.86 -5.50
C LEU A 328 7.03 16.16 -5.84
N CYS A 329 8.28 16.07 -6.29
CA CYS A 329 9.09 17.26 -6.55
C CYS A 329 8.46 18.17 -7.63
N ARG A 330 7.92 17.59 -8.69
CA ARG A 330 7.20 18.34 -9.74
C ARG A 330 5.94 19.00 -9.21
N ALA A 331 5.12 18.28 -8.44
CA ALA A 331 3.90 18.82 -7.85
C ALA A 331 4.19 19.98 -6.88
N VAL A 332 5.17 19.81 -5.98
CA VAL A 332 5.58 20.86 -5.04
C VAL A 332 6.06 22.09 -5.79
N GLN A 333 6.94 21.92 -6.79
CA GLN A 333 7.44 23.03 -7.59
C GLN A 333 6.28 23.76 -8.29
N TYR A 334 5.38 23.03 -8.91
CA TYR A 334 4.26 23.63 -9.64
C TYR A 334 3.31 24.40 -8.70
N LEU A 335 2.95 23.83 -7.55
CA LEU A 335 2.11 24.52 -6.56
C LEU A 335 2.78 25.78 -5.99
N LYS A 336 4.12 25.78 -5.84
CA LYS A 336 4.89 26.97 -5.46
C LYS A 336 4.87 28.03 -6.55
N GLU A 337 5.10 27.66 -7.80
CA GLU A 337 5.05 28.58 -8.96
C GLU A 337 3.67 29.22 -9.15
N ARG A 338 2.60 28.49 -8.85
CA ARG A 338 1.22 28.99 -8.88
C ARG A 338 0.83 29.76 -7.60
N GLY A 339 1.69 29.83 -6.59
CA GLY A 339 1.42 30.53 -5.33
C GLY A 339 0.28 29.93 -4.51
N VAL A 340 0.08 28.61 -4.59
CA VAL A 340 -1.01 27.88 -3.92
C VAL A 340 -0.54 26.81 -2.94
N LYS A 341 0.78 26.53 -2.83
CA LYS A 341 1.32 25.46 -1.98
C LYS A 341 0.90 25.56 -0.50
N GLU A 342 0.75 26.77 0.04
CA GLU A 342 0.29 26.99 1.42
C GLU A 342 -1.23 26.92 1.57
N ARG A 343 -1.98 26.93 0.46
CA ARG A 343 -3.45 26.94 0.41
C ARG A 343 -4.04 25.58 0.08
N ILE A 344 -3.32 24.76 -0.68
CA ILE A 344 -3.72 23.42 -1.12
C ILE A 344 -2.77 22.40 -0.51
N THR A 345 -3.31 21.50 0.30
CA THR A 345 -2.54 20.41 0.92
C THR A 345 -2.13 19.39 -0.15
N LEU A 346 -0.86 19.00 -0.18
CA LEU A 346 -0.32 17.97 -1.05
C LEU A 346 -0.02 16.70 -0.26
N LEU A 347 -0.79 15.65 -0.51
CA LEU A 347 -0.65 14.35 0.11
C LEU A 347 0.08 13.43 -0.87
N SER A 348 1.14 12.75 -0.43
CA SER A 348 1.94 11.88 -1.29
C SER A 348 1.72 10.42 -0.96
N GLY A 349 1.51 9.59 -1.98
CA GLY A 349 1.41 8.14 -1.88
C GLY A 349 2.30 7.43 -2.90
N GLY A 350 2.44 6.11 -2.72
CA GLY A 350 3.19 5.24 -3.63
C GLY A 350 4.55 4.82 -3.07
N GLY A 351 4.61 3.63 -2.49
CA GLY A 351 5.88 2.95 -2.17
C GLY A 351 6.61 3.37 -0.89
N TYR A 352 5.99 4.17 0.00
CA TYR A 352 6.60 4.51 1.30
C TYR A 352 6.65 3.29 2.24
N THR A 353 7.85 2.99 2.74
CA THR A 353 8.11 1.80 3.58
C THR A 353 8.89 2.08 4.85
N THR A 354 9.56 3.22 4.96
CA THR A 354 10.36 3.58 6.15
C THR A 354 10.02 4.98 6.69
N PRO A 355 10.27 5.26 7.99
CA PRO A 355 10.09 6.60 8.55
C PRO A 355 10.95 7.65 7.84
N GLY A 356 12.19 7.28 7.49
CA GLY A 356 13.12 8.14 6.77
C GLY A 356 12.64 8.55 5.38
N GLU A 357 12.03 7.65 4.61
CA GLU A 357 11.39 8.01 3.33
C GLU A 357 10.23 8.99 3.53
N CYS A 358 9.40 8.77 4.55
CA CYS A 358 8.27 9.63 4.85
C CYS A 358 8.74 11.04 5.24
N LEU A 359 9.72 11.15 6.13
CA LEU A 359 10.26 12.44 6.57
C LEU A 359 10.99 13.17 5.44
N LYS A 360 11.74 12.46 4.58
CA LYS A 360 12.37 13.06 3.39
C LYS A 360 11.33 13.61 2.40
N ALA A 361 10.23 12.90 2.18
CA ALA A 361 9.14 13.41 1.35
C ALA A 361 8.50 14.66 1.94
N ILE A 362 8.31 14.70 3.27
CA ILE A 362 7.81 15.89 3.96
C ILE A 362 8.79 17.06 3.83
N ALA A 363 10.08 16.82 4.03
CA ALA A 363 11.14 17.81 3.82
C ALA A 363 11.14 18.38 2.39
N LEU A 364 10.85 17.54 1.39
CA LEU A 364 10.71 17.96 -0.01
C LEU A 364 9.40 18.71 -0.32
N GLY A 365 8.47 18.79 0.64
CA GLY A 365 7.26 19.60 0.58
C GLY A 365 5.95 18.83 0.50
N ALA A 366 5.94 17.52 0.81
CA ALA A 366 4.68 16.82 1.08
C ALA A 366 4.10 17.29 2.42
N ASP A 367 2.79 17.49 2.49
CA ASP A 367 2.12 17.86 3.76
C ASP A 367 1.68 16.62 4.56
N GLY A 368 1.58 15.45 3.92
CA GLY A 368 1.22 14.19 4.56
C GLY A 368 1.44 13.00 3.64
N ILE A 369 1.51 11.80 4.21
CA ILE A 369 1.93 10.58 3.52
C ILE A 369 0.85 9.49 3.61
N PHE A 370 0.41 9.00 2.46
CA PHE A 370 -0.43 7.80 2.34
C PHE A 370 0.43 6.55 2.29
N MET A 371 0.10 5.58 3.15
CA MET A 371 0.78 4.28 3.23
C MET A 371 -0.20 3.13 3.01
N GLY A 372 0.12 2.21 2.11
CA GLY A 372 -0.72 1.04 1.80
C GLY A 372 -0.06 -0.27 2.21
N THR A 373 0.84 -0.77 1.35
CA THR A 373 1.49 -2.08 1.50
C THR A 373 2.17 -2.27 2.85
N ALA A 374 2.89 -1.27 3.37
CA ALA A 374 3.54 -1.35 4.67
C ALA A 374 2.54 -1.59 5.82
N LEU A 375 1.35 -0.98 5.75
CA LEU A 375 0.30 -1.14 6.76
C LEU A 375 -0.34 -2.52 6.71
N LEU A 376 -0.50 -3.11 5.52
CA LEU A 376 -0.95 -4.49 5.38
C LEU A 376 0.02 -5.47 6.04
N TRP A 377 1.33 -5.26 5.87
CA TRP A 377 2.36 -6.05 6.56
C TRP A 377 2.32 -5.84 8.08
N ALA A 378 2.17 -4.60 8.55
CA ALA A 378 2.04 -4.30 9.97
C ALA A 378 0.84 -5.03 10.61
N MET A 379 -0.34 -4.94 9.98
CA MET A 379 -1.55 -5.60 10.48
C MET A 379 -1.46 -7.13 10.49
N THR A 380 -0.71 -7.71 9.54
CA THR A 380 -0.57 -9.17 9.39
C THR A 380 0.66 -9.75 10.10
N HIS A 381 1.55 -8.93 10.66
CA HIS A 381 2.88 -9.28 11.18
C HIS A 381 3.00 -10.68 11.82
N ASP A 382 2.18 -11.00 12.82
CA ASP A 382 2.20 -12.30 13.51
C ASP A 382 1.04 -13.24 13.13
N GLN A 383 0.18 -12.78 12.22
CA GLN A 383 -0.99 -13.50 11.72
C GLN A 383 -0.70 -14.24 10.41
N VAL A 384 0.38 -13.88 9.70
CA VAL A 384 0.79 -14.54 8.43
C VAL A 384 0.93 -16.06 8.57
N THR A 385 1.26 -16.54 9.77
CA THR A 385 1.35 -17.97 10.14
C THR A 385 0.05 -18.74 9.96
N LYS A 386 -1.10 -18.04 9.89
CA LYS A 386 -2.41 -18.64 9.63
C LYS A 386 -2.60 -19.04 8.16
N ALA A 387 -1.74 -18.54 7.25
CA ALA A 387 -1.78 -18.79 5.81
C ALA A 387 -0.58 -19.60 5.32
N ILE A 388 0.64 -19.22 5.72
CA ILE A 388 1.87 -19.90 5.28
C ILE A 388 1.99 -21.31 5.90
N PRO A 389 2.61 -22.30 5.22
CA PRO A 389 3.28 -22.21 3.91
C PRO A 389 2.37 -22.48 2.71
N TRP A 390 1.07 -22.65 2.92
CA TRP A 390 0.15 -23.16 1.89
C TRP A 390 -0.46 -22.06 1.04
N GLU A 391 -0.78 -20.92 1.64
CA GLU A 391 -1.47 -19.80 1.00
C GLU A 391 -0.71 -18.50 1.22
N PRO A 392 -0.80 -17.51 0.30
CA PRO A 392 -0.17 -16.21 0.48
C PRO A 392 -0.87 -15.40 1.59
N PRO A 393 -0.15 -14.49 2.28
CA PRO A 393 -0.73 -13.63 3.33
C PRO A 393 -1.94 -12.80 2.88
N THR A 394 -2.05 -12.49 1.59
CA THR A 394 -3.18 -11.75 0.99
C THR A 394 -4.52 -12.48 1.16
N GLU A 395 -4.52 -13.80 1.36
CA GLU A 395 -5.75 -14.57 1.66
C GLU A 395 -6.37 -14.21 3.01
N LEU A 396 -5.60 -13.60 3.93
CA LEU A 396 -6.10 -13.09 5.20
C LEU A 396 -6.73 -11.71 5.05
N THR A 397 -6.25 -10.90 4.10
CA THR A 397 -6.59 -9.48 4.02
C THR A 397 -7.61 -9.15 2.94
N ASN A 398 -7.54 -9.84 1.80
CA ASN A 398 -8.35 -9.52 0.63
C ASN A 398 -9.80 -9.95 0.84
N TYR A 399 -10.75 -9.19 0.26
CA TYR A 399 -12.17 -9.51 0.37
C TYR A 399 -12.57 -10.91 -0.13
N PRO A 400 -12.07 -11.41 -1.28
CA PRO A 400 -12.35 -12.77 -1.75
C PRO A 400 -11.45 -13.83 -1.08
N GLY A 401 -10.55 -13.43 -0.18
CA GLY A 401 -9.64 -14.36 0.49
C GLY A 401 -10.40 -15.38 1.34
N LYS A 402 -10.01 -16.64 1.25
CA LYS A 402 -10.64 -17.77 1.96
C LYS A 402 -10.29 -17.80 3.43
N LEU A 403 -9.22 -17.12 3.82
CA LEU A 403 -8.71 -17.09 5.19
C LEU A 403 -9.09 -15.80 5.92
N LYS A 404 -9.87 -14.90 5.30
CA LYS A 404 -10.27 -13.62 5.89
C LYS A 404 -10.96 -13.74 7.25
N ASP A 405 -11.71 -14.82 7.48
CA ASP A 405 -12.39 -15.08 8.75
C ASP A 405 -11.43 -15.46 9.89
N LYS A 406 -10.17 -15.80 9.56
CA LYS A 406 -9.11 -16.05 10.54
C LYS A 406 -8.37 -14.77 10.93
N PHE A 407 -8.62 -13.65 10.27
CA PHE A 407 -7.98 -12.38 10.57
C PHE A 407 -8.52 -11.78 11.87
N ASP A 408 -7.63 -11.52 12.83
CA ASP A 408 -7.98 -10.89 14.10
C ASP A 408 -7.87 -9.36 13.98
N ALA A 409 -9.04 -8.71 13.91
CA ALA A 409 -9.14 -7.27 13.71
C ALA A 409 -8.66 -6.46 14.92
N GLU A 410 -8.91 -6.91 16.15
CA GLU A 410 -8.47 -6.18 17.35
C GLU A 410 -6.96 -6.22 17.50
N ARG A 411 -6.36 -7.39 17.23
CA ARG A 411 -4.91 -7.53 17.24
C ARG A 411 -4.26 -6.71 16.13
N ALA A 412 -4.81 -6.77 14.92
CA ALA A 412 -4.33 -5.96 13.79
C ALA A 412 -4.43 -4.45 14.05
N ALA A 413 -5.51 -3.97 14.69
CA ALA A 413 -5.67 -2.57 15.07
C ALA A 413 -4.54 -2.11 15.99
N LYS A 414 -4.19 -2.91 17.01
CA LYS A 414 -3.07 -2.62 17.92
C LYS A 414 -1.73 -2.57 17.20
N HIS A 415 -1.47 -3.51 16.28
CA HIS A 415 -0.24 -3.48 15.48
C HIS A 415 -0.17 -2.25 14.60
N LEU A 416 -1.28 -1.86 13.98
CA LEU A 416 -1.33 -0.66 13.16
C LEU A 416 -1.08 0.61 13.97
N THR A 417 -1.66 0.73 15.17
CA THR A 417 -1.38 1.83 16.09
C THR A 417 0.09 1.88 16.47
N ASN A 418 0.67 0.76 16.90
CA ASN A 418 2.08 0.70 17.27
C ASN A 418 3.00 1.01 16.09
N PHE A 419 2.64 0.59 14.87
CA PHE A 419 3.40 0.90 13.67
C PHE A 419 3.44 2.40 13.41
N PHE A 420 2.29 3.09 13.45
CA PHE A 420 2.26 4.54 13.29
C PHE A 420 3.02 5.26 14.39
N LEU A 421 2.82 4.88 15.66
CA LEU A 421 3.53 5.49 16.79
C LEU A 421 5.03 5.30 16.68
N SER A 422 5.51 4.11 16.28
CA SER A 422 6.93 3.85 16.06
C SER A 422 7.50 4.69 14.92
N PHE A 423 6.76 4.85 13.82
CA PHE A 423 7.20 5.70 12.71
C PHE A 423 7.30 7.17 13.13
N VAL A 424 6.32 7.65 13.89
CA VAL A 424 6.30 9.02 14.42
C VAL A 424 7.44 9.23 15.42
N ASP A 425 7.66 8.31 16.35
CA ASP A 425 8.77 8.36 17.32
C ASP A 425 10.14 8.46 16.62
N GLU A 426 10.40 7.63 15.59
CA GLU A 426 11.64 7.73 14.81
C GLU A 426 11.76 9.07 14.06
N MET A 427 10.65 9.62 13.56
CA MET A 427 10.63 10.94 12.91
C MET A 427 10.89 12.06 13.92
N GLU A 428 10.33 12.01 15.12
CA GLU A 428 10.55 12.98 16.18
C GLU A 428 12.02 13.00 16.62
N ILE A 429 12.62 11.82 16.81
CA ILE A 429 14.07 11.69 17.10
C ILE A 429 14.90 12.36 16.01
N ALA A 430 14.57 12.14 14.73
CA ALA A 430 15.27 12.77 13.62
C ALA A 430 15.10 14.29 13.60
N ILE A 431 13.90 14.80 13.89
CA ILE A 431 13.59 16.23 13.95
C ILE A 431 14.40 16.92 15.06
N LEU A 432 14.48 16.31 16.24
CA LEU A 432 15.31 16.82 17.34
C LEU A 432 16.79 16.83 16.98
N ALA A 433 17.27 15.79 16.29
CA ALA A 433 18.64 15.70 15.78
C ALA A 433 18.96 16.75 14.68
N LEU A 434 17.94 17.33 14.04
CA LEU A 434 18.07 18.48 13.13
C LEU A 434 18.05 19.83 13.85
N GLY A 435 17.87 19.86 15.17
CA GLY A 435 17.76 21.11 15.93
C GLY A 435 16.37 21.74 15.89
N LYS A 436 15.33 20.97 15.56
CA LYS A 436 13.97 21.46 15.30
C LYS A 436 12.96 20.83 16.26
N THR A 437 11.81 21.48 16.40
CA THR A 437 10.71 21.02 17.30
C THR A 437 9.35 21.03 16.59
N SER A 438 9.33 21.13 15.27
CA SER A 438 8.11 21.02 14.48
C SER A 438 8.41 20.33 13.16
N LEU A 439 7.49 19.46 12.73
CA LEU A 439 7.52 18.84 11.42
C LEU A 439 7.56 19.88 10.29
N ARG A 440 6.89 21.02 10.48
CA ARG A 440 6.80 22.10 9.46
C ARG A 440 8.13 22.81 9.22
N ASP A 441 9.03 22.74 10.20
CA ASP A 441 10.35 23.35 10.08
C ASP A 441 11.30 22.47 9.28
N VAL A 442 10.99 21.18 9.06
CA VAL A 442 11.82 20.27 8.26
C VAL A 442 11.65 20.59 6.78
N THR A 443 12.73 20.96 6.11
CA THR A 443 12.71 21.40 4.71
C THR A 443 13.81 20.74 3.90
N ALA A 444 13.81 20.99 2.59
CA ALA A 444 14.85 20.54 1.68
C ALA A 444 16.26 21.05 2.05
N ASP A 445 16.37 22.11 2.86
CA ASP A 445 17.65 22.64 3.34
C ASP A 445 18.31 21.73 4.40
N ASP A 446 17.53 20.84 5.03
CA ASP A 446 18.06 19.82 5.94
C ASP A 446 18.62 18.61 5.19
N LEU A 447 18.42 18.55 3.88
CA LEU A 447 18.82 17.44 3.05
C LEU A 447 20.07 17.77 2.25
N VAL A 448 20.81 16.71 1.94
CA VAL A 448 21.92 16.73 1.00
C VAL A 448 21.77 15.53 0.07
N ALA A 449 22.01 15.73 -1.22
CA ALA A 449 21.98 14.68 -2.23
C ALA A 449 23.35 13.99 -2.34
N LEU A 450 23.34 12.66 -2.41
CA LEU A 450 24.52 11.81 -2.55
C LEU A 450 24.94 11.58 -4.00
N ASP A 451 24.04 11.82 -4.94
CA ASP A 451 24.26 11.63 -6.36
C ASP A 451 23.63 12.76 -7.19
N GLU A 452 24.18 12.97 -8.39
CA GLU A 452 23.76 14.07 -9.25
C GLU A 452 22.32 13.93 -9.76
N LEU A 453 21.84 12.71 -9.99
CA LEU A 453 20.49 12.51 -10.51
C LEU A 453 19.48 12.94 -9.45
N THR A 454 19.65 12.46 -8.22
CA THR A 454 18.83 12.86 -7.08
C THR A 454 18.89 14.37 -6.85
N SER A 455 20.09 14.98 -6.90
CA SER A 455 20.25 16.44 -6.78
C SER A 455 19.48 17.20 -7.87
N LYS A 456 19.62 16.79 -9.14
CA LYS A 456 18.93 17.42 -10.28
C LYS A 456 17.40 17.32 -10.17
N VAL A 457 16.89 16.18 -9.69
CA VAL A 457 15.44 15.94 -9.56
C VAL A 457 14.83 16.71 -8.40
N THR A 458 15.50 16.69 -7.25
CA THR A 458 14.96 17.25 -6.00
C THR A 458 15.32 18.71 -5.80
N LYS A 459 16.31 19.21 -6.57
CA LYS A 459 16.99 20.50 -6.39
C LYS A 459 17.71 20.65 -5.04
N VAL A 460 17.92 19.55 -4.33
CA VAL A 460 18.72 19.50 -3.10
C VAL A 460 20.22 19.58 -3.48
N PRO A 461 21.04 20.37 -2.78
CA PRO A 461 22.48 20.49 -3.05
C PRO A 461 23.22 19.14 -2.96
N LEU A 462 24.24 18.95 -3.81
CA LEU A 462 25.09 17.77 -3.81
C LEU A 462 26.08 17.80 -2.62
N ALA A 463 26.33 16.65 -2.00
CA ALA A 463 27.22 16.51 -0.84
C ALA A 463 28.68 16.86 -1.10
N PHE A 464 29.08 16.84 -2.38
CA PHE A 464 30.43 17.11 -2.81
C PHE A 464 30.40 18.02 -4.04
N GLN A 465 31.52 18.70 -4.31
CA GLN A 465 31.69 19.43 -5.54
C GLN A 465 31.95 18.43 -6.67
N SER A 466 31.07 18.38 -7.67
CA SER A 466 31.37 17.62 -8.89
C SER A 466 32.56 18.31 -9.59
N SER A 467 33.53 17.52 -10.04
CA SER A 467 34.76 18.00 -10.68
C SER A 467 34.53 18.61 -12.08
N GLU A 468 33.29 18.91 -12.46
CA GLU A 468 32.95 19.53 -13.74
C GLU A 468 32.65 21.02 -13.53
N GLY A 469 33.71 21.84 -13.52
CA GLY A 469 33.58 23.30 -13.46
C GLY A 469 34.82 24.07 -13.00
N SER A 470 35.99 23.81 -13.62
CA SER A 470 37.12 24.75 -13.64
C SER A 470 37.54 25.05 -15.07
#